data_AF-A0A914Z7B8-F1
#
_entry.id   AF-A0A914Z7B8-F1
#
_cell.length_a   1.000
_cell.length_b   1.000
_cell.length_c   1.000
_cell.angle_alpha   90.00
_cell.angle_beta   90.00
_cell.angle_gamma   90.00
#
_symmetry.space_group_name_H-M   'P 1'
#
loop_
_entity.id
_entity.type
_entity.pdbx_description
1 polymer ?
#
loop_
_entity_poly.entity_id
_entity_poly.type
_entity_poly.pdbx_seq_one_letter_code
_entity_poly.pdbx_strand_id
1 'polypeptide(L)'
;MAGSDLDGDEFSIFWDPQLFLDRNEPAFDFTSTVTTTIKVQKDILTEQMINFFVSYVTQDSIGTIANAHLANSDLYGINSEHCHNIALKHNQAVDFPKNGQIPEDLTKKWERGLPPEKVERYPNFMNFKSASAYKSNRLLGELYNRAMEVGEIIRVEEIVYLDEKVEIDESVLMSNDHRYENIAQSAYDEYRTLVGVCVLKAFL
;
A
#
# COMPACT_ATOMS: atom_id res chain seq x y z
N MET A 1 3.66 19.32 5.96
CA MET A 1 3.44 19.63 4.53
C MET A 1 4.80 19.62 3.83
N ALA A 2 5.04 18.58 3.03
CA ALA A 2 6.34 18.19 2.48
C ALA A 2 6.73 18.98 1.20
N GLY A 3 6.80 20.31 1.30
CA GLY A 3 7.05 21.18 0.15
C GLY A 3 5.82 21.46 -0.74
N SER A 4 4.63 21.26 -0.17
CA SER A 4 3.32 21.50 -0.78
C SER A 4 3.06 22.99 -1.00
N ASP A 5 2.32 23.33 -2.06
CA ASP A 5 1.93 24.68 -2.44
C ASP A 5 0.39 24.85 -2.47
N LEU A 6 -0.13 25.91 -3.11
CA LEU A 6 -1.56 26.21 -3.17
C LEU A 6 -2.13 26.10 -4.60
N ASP A 7 -1.51 25.27 -5.44
CA ASP A 7 -1.95 25.07 -6.83
C ASP A 7 -3.01 23.96 -7.00
N GLY A 8 -3.34 23.27 -5.90
CA GLY A 8 -4.31 22.17 -5.88
C GLY A 8 -4.15 21.18 -4.72
N ASP A 9 -3.17 21.39 -3.83
CA ASP A 9 -2.89 20.48 -2.72
C ASP A 9 -4.04 20.40 -1.70
N GLU A 10 -4.29 19.18 -1.25
CA GLU A 10 -5.28 18.88 -0.22
C GLU A 10 -4.64 18.83 1.17
N PHE A 11 -5.31 19.43 2.15
CA PHE A 11 -4.85 19.47 3.53
C PHE A 11 -5.81 18.70 4.44
N SER A 12 -5.26 17.75 5.19
CA SER A 12 -5.97 17.13 6.31
C SER A 12 -5.87 18.02 7.54
N ILE A 13 -7.00 18.55 7.99
CA ILE A 13 -7.10 19.41 9.18
C ILE A 13 -7.83 18.64 10.28
N PHE A 14 -7.15 18.43 11.40
CA PHE A 14 -7.72 17.78 12.57
C PHE A 14 -8.09 18.85 13.61
N TRP A 15 -9.36 18.85 14.02
CA TRP A 15 -9.90 19.78 15.01
C TRP A 15 -10.04 19.16 16.41
N ASP A 16 -9.81 17.85 16.53
CA ASP A 16 -9.89 17.13 17.78
C ASP A 16 -8.66 17.45 18.67
N PRO A 17 -8.85 18.05 19.87
CA PRO A 17 -7.76 18.33 20.79
C PRO A 17 -6.96 17.09 21.21
N GLN A 18 -7.53 15.89 21.15
CA GLN A 18 -6.82 14.64 21.46
C GLN A 18 -5.76 14.29 20.41
N LEU A 19 -5.86 14.86 19.21
CA LEU A 19 -4.92 14.66 18.11
C LEU A 19 -3.89 15.80 18.00
N PHE A 20 -3.94 16.79 18.91
CA PHE A 20 -2.99 17.88 18.89
C PHE A 20 -1.61 17.38 19.32
N LEU A 21 -0.59 17.76 18.56
CA LEU A 21 0.79 17.46 18.89
C LEU A 21 1.27 18.38 20.02
N ASP A 22 2.03 17.83 20.96
CA ASP A 22 2.61 18.59 22.07
C ASP A 22 3.60 19.68 21.61
N ARG A 23 4.22 19.48 20.45
CA ARG A 23 5.19 20.39 19.85
C ARG A 23 5.20 20.30 18.33
N ASN A 24 5.67 21.38 17.70
CA ASN A 24 6.04 21.39 16.28
C ASN A 24 7.49 20.92 16.12
N GLU A 25 7.74 20.08 15.13
CA GLU A 25 9.09 19.73 14.68
C GLU A 25 9.59 20.78 13.67
N PRO A 26 10.91 20.98 13.54
CA PRO A 26 11.46 21.91 12.55
C PRO A 26 11.07 21.48 11.13
N ALA A 27 10.84 22.48 10.27
CA ALA A 27 10.60 22.22 8.86
C ALA A 27 11.81 21.53 8.23
N PHE A 28 11.55 20.51 7.43
CA PHE A 28 12.58 19.85 6.67
C PHE A 28 13.02 20.73 5.51
N ASP A 29 14.33 20.87 5.31
CA ASP A 29 14.90 21.66 4.22
C ASP A 29 14.98 20.80 2.95
N PHE A 30 14.10 21.09 1.99
CA PHE A 30 14.07 20.45 0.67
C PHE A 30 14.63 21.37 -0.42
N THR A 31 15.52 22.31 -0.09
CA THR A 31 16.04 23.26 -1.08
C THR A 31 16.66 22.52 -2.27
N SER A 32 16.01 22.63 -3.44
CA SER A 32 16.47 21.95 -4.65
C SER A 32 17.82 22.50 -5.10
N THR A 33 18.74 21.62 -5.47
CA THR A 33 19.99 22.00 -6.13
C THR A 33 19.71 22.61 -7.49
N VAL A 34 20.19 23.85 -7.70
CA VAL A 34 20.04 24.63 -8.94
C VAL A 34 20.36 23.76 -10.16
N THR A 35 19.35 23.47 -10.97
CA THR A 35 19.53 22.73 -12.22
C THR A 35 20.12 23.65 -13.28
N THR A 36 21.24 23.23 -13.89
CA THR A 36 21.79 23.90 -15.07
C THR A 36 20.80 23.78 -16.23
N THR A 37 20.25 24.90 -16.70
CA THR A 37 19.38 24.90 -17.89
C THR A 37 20.19 24.50 -19.13
N ILE A 38 19.93 23.32 -19.67
CA ILE A 38 20.55 22.87 -20.92
C ILE A 38 19.75 23.46 -22.09
N LYS A 39 20.40 24.27 -22.94
CA LYS A 39 19.80 24.71 -24.19
C LYS A 39 19.84 23.56 -25.20
N VAL A 40 18.70 22.95 -25.47
CA VAL A 40 18.54 21.89 -26.47
C VAL A 40 18.31 22.52 -27.85
N GLN A 41 19.01 22.03 -28.88
CA GLN A 41 18.80 22.47 -30.25
C GLN A 41 17.50 21.84 -30.81
N LYS A 42 16.78 22.56 -31.68
CA LYS A 42 15.43 22.14 -32.15
C LYS A 42 15.45 20.84 -32.94
N ASP A 43 16.54 20.53 -33.61
CA ASP A 43 16.78 19.34 -34.42
C ASP A 43 16.87 18.05 -33.59
N ILE A 44 17.35 18.14 -32.34
CA ILE A 44 17.47 16.99 -31.42
C ILE A 44 16.36 16.94 -30.36
N LEU A 45 15.43 17.90 -30.34
CA LEU A 45 14.41 18.02 -29.29
C LEU A 45 13.55 16.76 -29.15
N THR A 46 13.07 16.22 -30.28
CA THR A 46 12.21 15.03 -30.28
C THR A 46 12.92 13.81 -29.70
N GLU A 47 14.19 13.61 -30.05
CA GLU A 47 15.00 12.50 -29.54
C GLU A 47 15.23 12.65 -28.03
N GLN A 48 15.54 13.86 -27.56
CA GLN A 48 15.71 14.16 -26.14
C GLN A 48 14.41 13.91 -25.34
N MET A 49 13.25 14.27 -25.90
CA MET A 49 11.95 13.98 -25.26
C MET A 49 11.69 12.48 -25.13
N ILE A 50 11.98 11.70 -26.17
CA ILE A 50 11.82 10.23 -26.14
C ILE A 50 12.77 9.64 -25.08
N ASN A 51 14.04 10.04 -25.08
CA ASN A 51 15.03 9.56 -24.12
C ASN A 51 14.65 9.93 -22.68
N PHE A 52 14.12 11.13 -22.45
CA PHE A 52 13.61 11.56 -21.15
C PHE A 52 12.42 10.70 -20.73
N PHE A 53 11.45 10.45 -21.60
CA PHE A 53 10.30 9.61 -21.28
C PHE A 53 10.70 8.18 -20.93
N VAL A 54 11.63 7.59 -21.68
CA VAL A 54 12.18 6.26 -21.36
C VAL A 54 12.89 6.27 -20.01
N SER A 55 13.73 7.28 -19.75
CA SER A 55 14.41 7.43 -18.45
C SER A 55 13.40 7.58 -17.32
N TYR A 56 12.33 8.36 -17.54
CA TYR A 56 11.27 8.60 -16.57
C TYR A 56 10.56 7.30 -16.18
N VAL A 57 10.11 6.52 -17.17
CA VAL A 57 9.41 5.25 -16.94
C VAL A 57 10.33 4.20 -16.32
N THR A 58 11.61 4.16 -16.66
CA THR A 58 12.54 3.15 -16.14
C THR A 58 13.07 3.45 -14.74
N GLN A 59 13.05 4.71 -14.31
CA GLN A 59 13.62 5.17 -13.04
C GLN A 59 12.58 5.57 -12.00
N ASP A 60 11.30 5.30 -12.28
CA ASP A 60 10.23 5.47 -11.30
C ASP A 60 10.48 4.57 -10.09
N SER A 61 11.08 5.17 -9.07
CA SER A 61 11.54 4.54 -7.85
C SER A 61 10.81 5.10 -6.63
N ILE A 62 9.84 6.01 -6.82
CA ILE A 62 9.14 6.72 -5.73
C ILE A 62 8.53 5.71 -4.76
N GLY A 63 7.77 4.74 -5.26
CA GLY A 63 7.16 3.71 -4.42
C GLY A 63 8.18 2.82 -3.70
N THR A 64 9.32 2.53 -4.34
CA THR A 64 10.39 1.72 -3.73
C THR A 64 11.08 2.48 -2.60
N ILE A 65 11.38 3.76 -2.81
CA ILE A 65 12.00 4.65 -1.82
C ILE A 65 11.03 4.88 -0.66
N ALA A 66 9.73 5.10 -0.93
CA ALA A 66 8.71 5.28 0.10
C ALA A 66 8.58 4.04 1.01
N ASN A 67 8.54 2.85 0.41
CA ASN A 67 8.49 1.60 1.16
C ASN A 67 9.76 1.37 1.99
N ALA A 68 10.93 1.70 1.44
CA ALA A 68 12.19 1.63 2.18
C ALA A 68 12.20 2.62 3.36
N HIS A 69 11.74 3.85 3.15
CA HIS A 69 11.62 4.85 4.22
C HIS A 69 10.70 4.36 5.35
N LEU A 70 9.52 3.85 5.00
CA LEU A 70 8.55 3.34 5.97
C LEU A 70 9.15 2.23 6.84
N ALA A 71 9.78 1.22 6.23
CA ALA A 71 10.36 0.11 6.99
C ALA A 71 11.62 0.52 7.79
N ASN A 72 12.47 1.40 7.25
CA ASN A 72 13.63 1.91 7.99
C ASN A 72 13.22 2.82 9.16
N SER A 73 12.14 3.59 9.01
CA SER A 73 11.63 4.45 10.08
C SER A 73 11.10 3.65 11.27
N ASP A 74 10.59 2.44 11.03
CA ASP A 74 10.18 1.51 12.09
C ASP A 74 11.39 0.97 12.88
N LEU A 75 12.44 0.54 12.15
CA LEU A 75 13.66 -0.04 12.71
C LEU A 75 14.52 1.00 13.45
N TYR A 76 14.91 2.07 12.77
CA TYR A 76 15.91 3.02 13.25
C TYR A 76 15.30 4.30 13.83
N GLY A 77 13.99 4.51 13.63
CA GLY A 77 13.30 5.73 13.99
C GLY A 77 13.34 6.78 12.87
N ILE A 78 12.24 7.53 12.74
CA ILE A 78 12.07 8.57 11.71
C ILE A 78 13.13 9.68 11.76
N ASN A 79 13.67 9.97 12.95
CA ASN A 79 14.68 11.01 13.18
C ASN A 79 16.12 10.51 12.98
N SER A 80 16.31 9.27 12.53
CA SER A 80 17.66 8.75 12.24
C SER A 80 18.25 9.41 11.00
N GLU A 81 19.58 9.61 10.99
CA GLU A 81 20.31 10.07 9.79
C GLU A 81 20.03 9.16 8.58
N HIS A 82 19.86 7.87 8.85
CA HIS A 82 19.51 6.89 7.83
C HIS A 82 18.15 7.20 7.16
N CYS A 83 17.11 7.49 7.95
CA CYS A 83 15.80 7.87 7.38
C CYS A 83 15.84 9.24 6.71
N HIS A 84 16.61 10.18 7.26
CA HIS A 84 16.83 11.49 6.67
C HIS A 84 17.38 11.40 5.23
N ASN A 85 18.40 10.55 5.01
CA ASN A 85 18.98 10.35 3.68
C ASN A 85 17.97 9.77 2.68
N ILE A 86 17.14 8.82 3.12
CA ILE A 86 16.09 8.24 2.26
C ILE A 86 15.01 9.29 1.96
N ALA A 87 14.66 10.15 2.91
CA ALA A 87 13.70 11.23 2.71
C ALA A 87 14.18 12.26 1.67
N LEU A 88 15.48 12.58 1.66
CA LEU A 88 16.08 13.43 0.62
C LEU A 88 15.95 12.79 -0.77
N LYS A 89 16.29 11.50 -0.89
CA LYS A 89 16.11 10.74 -2.16
C LYS A 89 14.66 10.69 -2.60
N HIS A 90 13.72 10.56 -1.66
CA HIS A 90 12.29 10.57 -1.95
C HIS A 90 11.84 11.93 -2.51
N ASN A 91 12.28 13.03 -1.91
CA ASN A 91 11.97 14.37 -2.41
C ASN A 91 12.55 14.59 -3.82
N GLN A 92 13.80 14.18 -4.07
CA GLN A 92 14.39 14.21 -5.41
C GLN A 92 13.58 13.40 -6.42
N ALA A 93 13.10 12.22 -6.05
CA ALA A 93 12.29 11.37 -6.91
C ALA A 93 10.94 12.01 -7.27
N VAL A 94 10.33 12.77 -6.35
CA VAL A 94 9.08 13.52 -6.59
C VAL A 94 9.31 14.70 -7.54
N ASP A 95 10.46 15.39 -7.44
CA ASP A 95 10.79 16.53 -8.29
C ASP A 95 11.48 16.15 -9.62
N PHE A 96 11.88 14.89 -9.78
CA PHE A 96 12.48 14.35 -11.01
C PHE A 96 11.69 14.68 -12.30
N PRO A 97 10.35 14.57 -12.37
CA PRO A 97 9.60 14.97 -13.55
C PRO A 97 9.77 16.46 -13.89
N LYS A 98 10.02 17.30 -12.88
CA LYS A 98 10.15 18.76 -13.03
C LYS A 98 11.57 19.17 -13.40
N ASN A 99 12.58 18.55 -12.78
CA ASN A 99 13.97 18.99 -12.87
C ASN A 99 14.87 18.08 -13.73
N GLY A 100 14.42 16.87 -14.07
CA GLY A 100 15.18 15.86 -14.82
C GLY A 100 16.38 15.26 -14.07
N GLN A 101 16.49 15.49 -12.76
CA GLN A 101 17.55 14.93 -11.92
C GLN A 101 17.12 13.57 -11.37
N ILE A 102 17.85 12.55 -11.80
CA ILE A 102 17.61 11.17 -11.39
C ILE A 102 18.02 11.03 -9.91
N PRO A 103 17.13 10.54 -9.02
CA PRO A 103 17.50 10.30 -7.63
C PRO A 103 18.59 9.23 -7.54
N GLU A 104 19.46 9.34 -6.54
CA GLU A 104 20.44 8.30 -6.25
C GLU A 104 19.75 6.99 -5.83
N ASP A 105 20.28 5.86 -6.29
CA ASP A 105 19.80 4.53 -5.89
C ASP A 105 19.89 4.34 -4.37
N LEU A 106 18.98 3.52 -3.82
CA LEU A 106 19.05 3.06 -2.43
C LEU A 106 20.33 2.24 -2.21
N THR A 107 21.07 2.56 -1.15
CA THR A 107 22.30 1.83 -0.80
C THR A 107 22.00 0.38 -0.46
N LYS A 108 22.80 -0.54 -1.02
CA LYS A 108 22.66 -2.00 -0.85
C LYS A 108 23.69 -2.58 0.11
N LYS A 109 24.66 -1.77 0.54
CA LYS A 109 25.79 -2.17 1.37
C LYS A 109 25.96 -1.14 2.48
N TRP A 110 26.67 -1.55 3.52
CA TRP A 110 27.10 -0.66 4.58
C TRP A 110 28.04 0.40 4.04
N GLU A 111 27.71 1.67 4.30
CA GLU A 111 28.49 2.82 3.84
C GLU A 111 28.60 3.83 4.97
N ARG A 112 29.83 4.31 5.25
CA ARG A 112 30.10 5.31 6.30
C ARG A 112 29.53 4.97 7.68
N GLY A 113 29.41 3.68 8.00
CA GLY A 113 28.84 3.20 9.26
C GLY A 113 27.31 3.16 9.31
N LEU A 114 26.63 3.55 8.23
CA LEU A 114 25.19 3.43 8.08
C LEU A 114 24.82 2.06 7.48
N PRO A 115 23.70 1.46 7.91
CA PRO A 115 23.18 0.24 7.32
C PRO A 115 22.70 0.47 5.87
N PRO A 116 22.51 -0.61 5.08
CA PRO A 116 21.88 -0.50 3.75
C PRO A 116 20.48 0.10 3.83
N GLU A 117 20.18 1.06 2.95
CA GLU A 117 18.84 1.66 2.83
C GLU A 117 17.84 0.67 2.20
N LYS A 118 18.33 -0.23 1.34
CA LYS A 118 17.50 -1.31 0.81
C LYS A 118 17.20 -2.33 1.92
N VAL A 119 15.93 -2.36 2.31
CA VAL A 119 15.43 -3.17 3.42
C VAL A 119 15.44 -4.66 3.06
N GLU A 120 16.00 -5.48 3.94
CA GLU A 120 16.00 -6.95 3.80
C GLU A 120 14.76 -7.62 4.42
N ARG A 121 14.23 -7.00 5.49
CA ARG A 121 13.08 -7.49 6.25
C ARG A 121 12.05 -6.39 6.45
N TYR A 122 10.79 -6.69 6.19
CA TYR A 122 9.71 -5.70 6.28
C TYR A 122 8.93 -5.86 7.58
N PRO A 123 8.41 -4.76 8.16
CA PRO A 123 7.50 -4.87 9.29
C PRO A 123 6.20 -5.55 8.86
N ASN A 124 5.60 -6.30 9.77
CA ASN A 124 4.41 -7.10 9.53
C ASN A 124 3.22 -6.28 9.00
N PHE A 125 3.08 -5.02 9.42
CA PHE A 125 2.01 -4.14 8.97
C PHE A 125 2.06 -3.80 7.47
N MET A 126 3.20 -3.99 6.80
CA MET A 126 3.31 -3.79 5.35
C MET A 126 2.80 -4.98 4.53
N ASN A 127 2.38 -6.07 5.18
CA ASN A 127 1.75 -7.25 4.57
C ASN A 127 2.49 -7.79 3.33
N PHE A 128 3.83 -7.75 3.35
CA PHE A 128 4.63 -8.32 2.27
C PHE A 128 4.52 -9.85 2.34
N LYS A 129 4.11 -10.49 1.24
CA LYS A 129 3.94 -11.96 1.12
C LYS A 129 5.25 -12.77 1.26
N SER A 130 6.35 -12.12 1.65
CA SER A 130 7.66 -12.76 1.79
C SER A 130 7.84 -13.33 3.20
N ALA A 131 8.61 -14.43 3.30
CA ALA A 131 8.98 -15.07 4.56
C ALA A 131 9.87 -14.21 5.49
N SER A 132 10.20 -12.98 5.10
CA SER A 132 11.12 -12.07 5.81
C SER A 132 10.42 -10.93 6.58
N ALA A 133 9.21 -11.16 7.08
CA ALA A 133 8.51 -10.18 7.92
C ALA A 133 8.94 -10.25 9.39
N TYR A 134 9.00 -9.10 10.08
CA TYR A 134 9.20 -9.03 11.53
C TYR A 134 8.00 -8.33 12.21
N LYS A 135 7.72 -8.70 13.46
CA LYS A 135 6.68 -8.03 14.26
C LYS A 135 7.21 -6.68 14.73
N SER A 136 6.60 -5.58 14.25
CA SER A 136 6.91 -4.24 14.75
C SER A 136 6.31 -4.04 16.14
N ASN A 137 7.12 -3.47 17.05
CA ASN A 137 6.70 -3.02 18.38
C ASN A 137 6.51 -1.50 18.44
N ARG A 138 6.38 -0.83 17.29
CA ARG A 138 6.06 0.60 17.19
C ARG A 138 4.56 0.80 17.04
N LEU A 139 4.12 2.05 17.14
CA LEU A 139 2.72 2.45 17.05
C LEU A 139 1.98 1.83 15.85
N LEU A 140 2.57 1.89 14.65
CA LEU A 140 1.96 1.31 13.45
C LEU A 140 1.80 -0.22 13.54
N GLY A 141 2.80 -0.91 14.09
CA GLY A 141 2.74 -2.34 14.34
C GLY A 141 1.65 -2.70 15.35
N GLU A 142 1.53 -1.95 16.45
CA GLU A 142 0.48 -2.16 17.45
C GLU A 142 -0.93 -1.93 16.88
N LEU A 143 -1.12 -0.83 16.14
CA LEU A 143 -2.40 -0.52 15.48
C LEU A 143 -2.78 -1.61 14.49
N TYR A 144 -1.84 -2.07 13.66
CA TYR A 144 -2.05 -3.15 12.72
C TYR A 144 -2.42 -4.46 13.43
N ASN A 145 -1.69 -4.83 14.49
CA ASN A 145 -1.97 -6.05 15.24
C ASN A 145 -3.39 -6.02 15.84
N ARG A 146 -3.79 -4.90 16.45
CA ARG A 146 -5.16 -4.73 17.00
C ARG A 146 -6.23 -4.82 15.90
N ALA A 147 -5.99 -4.19 14.74
CA ALA A 147 -6.92 -4.27 13.62
C ALA A 147 -7.06 -5.70 13.09
N MET A 148 -5.94 -6.44 13.01
CA MET A 148 -5.93 -7.84 12.62
C MET A 148 -6.66 -8.72 13.64
N GLU A 149 -6.45 -8.52 14.94
CA GLU A 149 -7.16 -9.24 16.00
C GLU A 149 -8.69 -9.09 15.88
N VAL A 150 -9.18 -7.88 15.64
CA VAL A 150 -10.62 -7.64 15.39
C VAL A 150 -11.09 -8.37 14.12
N GLY A 151 -10.32 -8.32 13.04
CA GLY A 151 -10.63 -9.02 11.80
C GLY A 151 -10.67 -10.55 11.95
N GLU A 152 -9.80 -11.13 12.76
CA GLU A 152 -9.82 -12.57 13.08
C GLU A 152 -11.06 -12.96 13.87
N ILE A 153 -11.49 -12.14 14.84
CA ILE A 153 -12.72 -12.41 15.61
C ILE A 153 -13.94 -12.46 14.67
N ILE A 154 -14.07 -11.48 13.77
CA ILE A 154 -15.18 -11.43 12.79
C ILE A 154 -15.17 -12.68 11.90
N ARG A 155 -13.99 -13.11 11.42
CA ARG A 155 -13.86 -14.32 10.62
C ARG A 155 -14.29 -15.58 11.38
N VAL A 156 -13.93 -15.69 12.66
CA VAL A 156 -14.33 -16.82 13.50
C VAL A 156 -15.86 -16.84 13.69
N GLU A 157 -16.48 -15.68 13.91
CA GLU A 157 -17.95 -15.58 13.99
C GLU A 157 -18.60 -16.02 12.68
N GLU A 158 -18.13 -15.55 11.52
CA GLU A 158 -18.65 -16.00 10.22
C GLU A 158 -18.56 -17.52 10.03
N ILE A 159 -17.45 -18.14 10.45
CA ILE A 159 -17.28 -19.60 10.38
C ILE A 159 -18.27 -20.31 11.32
N VAL A 160 -18.48 -19.79 12.52
CA VAL A 160 -19.45 -20.34 13.48
C VAL A 160 -20.88 -20.26 12.94
N TYR A 161 -21.26 -19.13 12.32
CA TYR A 161 -22.57 -19.00 11.68
C TYR A 161 -22.78 -19.96 10.50
N LEU A 162 -21.72 -20.29 9.76
CA LEU A 162 -21.80 -21.28 8.68
C LEU A 162 -21.90 -22.72 9.19
N ASP A 163 -21.43 -22.99 10.41
CA ASP A 163 -21.49 -24.31 11.07
C ASP A 163 -22.73 -24.47 11.96
N GLU A 164 -23.49 -23.40 12.19
CA GLU A 164 -24.80 -23.50 12.84
C GLU A 164 -25.74 -24.35 11.99
N LYS A 165 -26.19 -25.45 12.59
CA LYS A 165 -27.15 -26.35 11.98
C LYS A 165 -28.46 -25.59 11.80
N VAL A 166 -28.80 -25.29 10.54
CA VAL A 166 -30.06 -24.60 10.20
C VAL A 166 -31.24 -25.43 10.75
N GLU A 167 -31.87 -24.93 11.81
CA GLU A 167 -33.12 -25.49 12.32
C GLU A 167 -34.28 -24.89 11.53
N ILE A 168 -35.06 -25.75 10.88
CA ILE A 168 -36.25 -25.34 10.14
C ILE A 168 -37.33 -25.00 11.16
N ASP A 169 -37.81 -23.75 11.14
CA ASP A 169 -38.98 -23.36 11.92
C ASP A 169 -40.23 -24.04 11.33
N GLU A 170 -40.66 -25.12 11.98
CA GLU A 170 -41.81 -25.91 11.56
C GLU A 170 -43.12 -25.11 11.54
N SER A 171 -43.20 -23.97 12.25
CA SER A 171 -44.39 -23.11 12.24
C SER A 171 -44.54 -22.30 10.95
N VAL A 172 -43.43 -22.11 10.22
CA VAL A 172 -43.39 -21.45 8.91
C VAL A 172 -43.65 -22.44 7.76
N LEU A 173 -43.58 -23.75 8.03
CA LEU A 173 -43.91 -24.77 7.06
C LEU A 173 -45.41 -24.75 6.76
N MET A 174 -45.77 -24.30 5.55
CA MET A 174 -47.13 -24.48 5.05
C MET A 174 -47.40 -25.98 4.88
N SER A 175 -48.51 -26.45 5.43
CA SER A 175 -48.90 -27.87 5.49
C SER A 175 -48.65 -28.64 4.18
N ASN A 176 -47.69 -29.58 4.22
CA ASN A 176 -47.46 -30.71 3.30
C ASN A 176 -47.66 -30.45 1.80
N ASP A 177 -47.23 -29.32 1.26
CA ASP A 177 -47.26 -29.11 -0.19
C ASP A 177 -45.95 -29.54 -0.87
N HIS A 178 -45.73 -30.86 -0.91
CA HIS A 178 -44.60 -31.52 -1.60
C HIS A 178 -44.46 -31.13 -3.09
N ARG A 179 -45.43 -30.40 -3.66
CA ARG A 179 -45.34 -29.89 -5.04
C ARG A 179 -44.21 -28.87 -5.17
N TYR A 180 -44.02 -27.99 -4.18
CA TYR A 180 -42.99 -26.95 -4.25
C TYR A 180 -41.59 -27.49 -3.98
N GLU A 181 -41.46 -28.52 -3.14
CA GLU A 181 -40.17 -29.19 -2.88
C GLU A 181 -39.59 -29.79 -4.17
N ASN A 182 -40.42 -30.51 -4.93
CA ASN A 182 -39.99 -31.13 -6.19
C ASN A 182 -39.59 -30.08 -7.25
N ILE A 183 -40.34 -28.98 -7.33
CA ILE A 183 -40.04 -27.87 -8.25
C ILE A 183 -38.74 -27.18 -7.84
N ALA A 184 -38.55 -26.91 -6.55
CA ALA A 184 -37.34 -26.28 -6.02
C ALA A 184 -36.10 -27.16 -6.24
N GLN A 185 -36.22 -28.47 -5.99
CA GLN A 185 -35.13 -29.42 -6.22
C GLN A 185 -34.75 -29.49 -7.71
N SER A 186 -35.74 -29.56 -8.61
CA SER A 186 -35.50 -29.55 -10.05
C SER A 186 -34.82 -28.25 -10.52
N ALA A 187 -35.26 -27.09 -10.02
CA ALA A 187 -34.67 -25.80 -10.37
C ALA A 187 -33.24 -25.66 -9.83
N TYR A 188 -32.96 -26.18 -8.62
CA TYR A 188 -31.63 -26.20 -8.04
C TYR A 188 -30.67 -27.10 -8.84
N ASP A 189 -31.11 -28.29 -9.24
CA ASP A 189 -30.29 -29.21 -10.04
C ASP A 189 -29.97 -28.64 -11.43
N GLU A 190 -30.91 -27.92 -12.05
CA GLU A 190 -30.69 -27.20 -13.31
C GLU A 190 -29.67 -26.06 -13.13
N TYR A 191 -29.84 -25.23 -12.09
CA TYR A 191 -28.88 -24.18 -11.74
C TYR A 191 -27.48 -24.73 -11.45
N ARG A 192 -27.37 -25.78 -10.63
CA ARG A 192 -26.09 -26.42 -10.29
C ARG A 192 -25.37 -26.96 -11.52
N THR A 193 -26.13 -27.51 -12.47
CA THR A 193 -25.58 -27.99 -13.75
C THR A 193 -25.07 -26.82 -14.60
N LEU A 194 -25.83 -25.73 -14.69
CA LEU A 194 -25.41 -24.52 -15.41
C LEU A 194 -24.16 -23.88 -14.79
N VAL A 195 -24.10 -23.74 -13.46
CA VAL A 195 -22.94 -23.18 -12.75
C VAL A 195 -21.73 -24.11 -12.85
N GLY A 196 -21.90 -25.41 -12.71
CA GLY A 196 -20.82 -26.39 -12.88
C GLY A 196 -20.20 -26.35 -14.28
N VAL A 197 -21.02 -26.15 -15.32
CA VAL A 197 -20.57 -25.98 -16.71
C VAL A 197 -19.89 -24.62 -16.92
N CYS A 198 -20.35 -23.55 -16.28
CA CYS A 198 -19.72 -22.23 -16.36
C CYS A 198 -18.35 -22.18 -15.65
N VAL A 199 -18.21 -22.86 -14.51
CA VAL A 199 -16.91 -22.96 -13.80
C VAL A 199 -15.92 -23.80 -14.61
N LEU A 200 -16.35 -24.91 -15.22
CA LEU A 200 -15.48 -25.71 -16.09
C LEU A 200 -15.06 -25.00 -17.38
N LYS A 201 -15.91 -24.12 -17.95
CA LYS A 201 -15.55 -23.28 -19.10
C LYS A 201 -14.67 -22.07 -18.77
N ALA A 202 -14.54 -21.70 -17.50
CA ALA A 202 -13.62 -20.65 -17.07
C ALA A 202 -12.19 -21.18 -16.81
N PHE A 203 -12.01 -22.51 -16.79
CA PHE A 203 -10.73 -23.19 -16.54
C PHE A 203 -10.18 -23.97 -17.77
N LEU A 204 -10.80 -23.82 -18.94
CA LEU A 204 -10.33 -24.31 -20.25
C LEU A 204 -10.20 -23.13 -21.22
#